data_AF-A0A2I0MTR0-F1
#
_entry.id   AF-A0A2I0MTR0-F1
#
_cell.length_a   1.000
_cell.length_b   1.000
_cell.length_c   1.000
_cell.angle_alpha   90.00
_cell.angle_beta   90.00
_cell.angle_gamma   90.00
#
_symmetry.space_group_name_H-M   'P 1'
#
loop_
_entity.id
_entity.type
_entity.pdbx_description
1 polymer ?
#
loop_
_entity_poly.entity_id
_entity_poly.type
_entity_poly.pdbx_seq_one_letter_code
_entity_poly.pdbx_strand_id
1 'polypeptide(L)'
;MPHINAAAALQICMLLSALPAQYFISQWYGTDSAQRIQITERIIASWSSFTKSHLSLDAWTDCLKLWLSKTRSWYHGEKKTKMGDNEAETHSYFAESTHVHSPKPQYIQFSVGQVIVHKRFGYSGVIVGWDVKAKAPEEWLQHNYPPAKQDLKDTPHYRILINKANGFGKSTAYIPEEEITIIMGLEVHHPDMKAYFSGYDGSKYIMQPWLKKIYPHD
;
A
#
# COMPACT_ATOMS: atom_id res chain seq x y z
N MET A 1 10.38 27.63 7.06
CA MET A 1 9.16 26.81 6.94
C MET A 1 8.78 26.37 8.34
N PRO A 2 7.53 26.51 8.81
CA PRO A 2 7.19 26.14 10.17
C PRO A 2 7.28 24.62 10.32
N HIS A 3 8.17 24.16 11.19
CA HIS A 3 8.31 22.74 11.52
C HIS A 3 7.21 22.36 12.52
N ILE A 4 6.28 21.51 12.09
CA ILE A 4 5.27 20.95 12.98
C ILE A 4 6.01 19.95 13.89
N ASN A 5 6.22 20.34 15.15
CA ASN A 5 6.84 19.49 16.15
C ASN A 5 5.91 18.30 16.48
N ALA A 6 6.44 17.16 16.92
CA ALA A 6 5.64 15.97 17.25
C ALA A 6 4.55 16.28 18.30
N ALA A 7 4.83 17.20 19.22
CA ALA A 7 3.85 17.72 20.18
C ALA A 7 2.69 18.46 19.51
N ALA A 8 2.97 19.26 18.46
CA ALA A 8 1.95 19.98 17.72
C ALA A 8 1.08 19.02 16.87
N ALA A 9 1.68 17.97 16.30
CA ALA A 9 0.93 16.93 15.59
C ALA A 9 -0.03 16.17 16.53
N LEU A 10 0.41 15.86 17.76
CA LEU A 10 -0.45 15.24 18.77
C LEU A 10 -1.59 16.17 19.22
N GLN A 11 -1.30 17.45 19.40
CA GLN A 11 -2.33 18.46 19.70
C GLN A 11 -3.37 18.57 18.59
N ILE A 12 -2.95 18.56 17.32
CA ILE A 12 -3.88 18.60 16.17
C ILE A 12 -4.73 17.34 16.10
N CYS A 13 -4.15 16.15 16.31
CA CYS A 13 -4.91 14.90 16.35
C CYS A 13 -5.93 14.87 17.51
N MET A 14 -5.55 15.39 18.68
CA MET A 14 -6.46 15.52 19.82
C MET A 14 -7.64 16.45 19.50
N LEU A 15 -7.36 17.59 18.86
CA LEU A 15 -8.39 18.55 18.46
C LEU A 15 -9.33 17.98 17.38
N LEU A 16 -8.81 17.20 16.42
CA LEU A 16 -9.61 16.56 15.38
C LEU A 16 -10.50 15.43 15.94
N SER A 17 -10.06 14.75 17.00
CA SER A 17 -10.84 13.72 17.71
C SER A 17 -11.97 14.31 18.56
N ALA A 18 -11.82 15.56 19.01
CA ALA A 18 -12.80 16.21 19.89
C ALA A 18 -14.18 16.37 19.23
N LEU A 19 -14.24 16.65 17.92
CA LEU A 19 -15.51 16.88 17.20
C LEU A 19 -16.35 15.60 17.04
N PRO A 20 -15.81 14.46 16.57
CA PRO A 20 -16.52 13.18 16.59
C PRO A 20 -16.92 12.75 18.00
N ALA A 21 -16.04 12.95 18.99
CA ALA A 21 -16.34 12.61 20.38
C ALA A 21 -17.49 13.46 20.93
N GLN A 22 -17.50 14.76 20.66
CA GLN A 22 -18.57 15.68 21.06
C GLN A 22 -19.90 15.35 20.37
N TYR A 23 -19.86 14.99 19.09
CA TYR A 23 -21.04 14.53 18.35
C TYR A 23 -21.59 13.22 18.94
N PHE A 24 -20.73 12.26 19.24
CA PHE A 24 -21.11 10.99 19.85
C PHE A 24 -21.71 11.20 21.24
N ILE A 25 -21.11 12.05 22.07
CA ILE A 25 -21.65 12.41 23.38
C ILE A 25 -23.01 13.12 23.24
N SER A 26 -23.18 14.00 22.25
CA SER A 26 -24.44 14.74 22.06
C SER A 26 -25.63 13.84 21.71
N GLN A 27 -25.41 12.72 21.00
CA GLN A 27 -26.47 11.77 20.68
C GLN A 27 -26.96 10.96 21.90
N TRP A 28 -26.19 10.94 22.99
CA TRP A 28 -26.45 10.10 24.16
C TRP A 28 -27.05 10.87 25.35
N TYR A 29 -27.23 12.19 25.23
CA TYR A 29 -27.85 13.02 26.27
C TYR A 29 -29.38 13.13 26.07
N GLY A 30 -30.15 12.19 26.63
CA GLY A 30 -31.60 12.31 26.81
C GLY A 30 -31.99 13.33 27.89
N THR A 31 -33.24 13.81 27.95
CA THR A 31 -33.69 14.94 28.80
C THR A 31 -33.93 14.62 30.28
N ASP A 32 -33.83 13.35 30.72
CA ASP A 32 -34.11 12.93 32.11
C ASP A 32 -32.83 12.79 32.97
N SER A 33 -32.82 13.39 34.16
CA SER A 33 -31.64 13.48 35.04
C SER A 33 -31.31 12.16 35.75
N ALA A 34 -32.32 11.36 36.09
CA ALA A 34 -32.12 10.08 36.79
C ALA A 34 -31.56 9.00 35.85
N GLN A 35 -32.05 8.95 34.61
CA GLN A 35 -31.51 8.06 33.57
C GLN A 35 -30.06 8.41 33.20
N ARG A 36 -29.70 9.70 33.18
CA ARG A 36 -28.31 10.13 32.94
C ARG A 36 -27.35 9.54 33.97
N ILE A 37 -27.70 9.60 35.26
CA ILE A 37 -26.85 9.09 36.35
C ILE A 37 -26.61 7.58 36.20
N GLN A 38 -27.65 6.81 35.85
CA GLN A 38 -27.51 5.36 35.65
C GLN A 38 -26.69 5.00 34.41
N ILE A 39 -26.84 5.77 33.32
CA ILE A 39 -26.05 5.59 32.10
C ILE A 39 -24.59 5.94 32.37
N THR A 40 -24.32 7.03 33.11
CA THR A 40 -22.94 7.40 33.47
C THR A 40 -22.28 6.35 34.34
N GLU A 41 -22.97 5.78 35.33
CA GLU A 41 -22.44 4.69 36.16
C GLU A 41 -22.13 3.44 35.33
N ARG A 42 -23.02 3.05 34.40
CA ARG A 42 -22.77 1.93 33.48
C ARG A 42 -21.59 2.18 32.56
N ILE A 43 -21.44 3.40 32.05
CA ILE A 43 -20.33 3.77 31.18
C ILE A 43 -19.02 3.79 31.96
N ILE A 44 -18.99 4.35 33.18
CA ILE A 44 -17.80 4.37 34.04
C ILE A 44 -17.38 2.93 34.37
N ALA A 45 -18.33 2.07 34.72
CA ALA A 45 -18.07 0.65 34.97
C ALA A 45 -17.54 -0.06 33.71
N SER A 46 -18.18 0.12 32.56
CA SER A 46 -17.76 -0.46 31.28
C SER A 46 -16.42 0.12 30.77
N TRP A 47 -16.12 1.36 31.10
CA TRP A 47 -14.86 2.02 30.76
C TRP A 47 -13.72 1.44 31.61
N SER A 48 -13.96 1.18 32.89
CA SER A 48 -12.96 0.56 33.77
C SER A 48 -12.60 -0.87 33.35
N SER A 49 -13.54 -1.64 32.80
CA SER A 49 -13.29 -2.99 32.26
C SER A 49 -12.62 -2.97 30.89
N PHE A 50 -12.99 -2.01 30.04
CA PHE A 50 -12.40 -1.82 28.71
C PHE A 50 -10.97 -1.28 28.80
N THR A 51 -10.71 -0.31 29.68
CA THR A 51 -9.37 0.27 29.88
C THR A 51 -8.37 -0.76 30.42
N LYS A 52 -8.80 -1.65 31.32
CA LYS A 52 -7.93 -2.71 31.85
C LYS A 52 -7.61 -3.83 30.85
N SER A 53 -8.47 -4.06 29.84
CA SER A 53 -8.32 -5.16 28.88
C SER A 53 -7.77 -4.72 27.51
N HIS A 54 -8.21 -3.56 27.00
CA HIS A 54 -7.84 -3.05 25.68
C HIS A 54 -6.80 -1.92 25.70
N LEU A 55 -6.63 -1.22 26.82
CA LEU A 55 -5.67 -0.12 26.98
C LEU A 55 -4.57 -0.46 28.01
N SER A 56 -4.18 -1.73 28.14
CA SER A 56 -2.91 -2.05 28.78
C SER A 56 -1.78 -1.46 27.94
N LEU A 57 -1.25 -0.32 28.40
CA LEU A 57 -0.24 0.47 27.72
C LEU A 57 1.00 -0.37 27.37
N ASP A 58 1.36 -1.34 28.21
CA ASP A 58 2.52 -2.22 27.96
C ASP A 58 2.24 -3.25 26.86
N ALA A 59 1.11 -3.96 26.88
CA ALA A 59 0.83 -4.96 25.84
C ALA A 59 0.52 -4.31 24.48
N TRP A 60 -0.11 -3.13 24.47
CA TRP A 60 -0.38 -2.41 23.22
C TRP A 60 0.89 -1.78 22.66
N THR A 61 1.77 -1.23 23.52
CA THR A 61 3.07 -0.74 23.05
C THR A 61 3.96 -1.88 22.58
N ASP A 62 3.93 -3.05 23.22
CA ASP A 62 4.70 -4.20 22.75
C ASP A 62 4.12 -4.78 21.47
N CYS A 63 2.80 -4.91 21.36
CA CYS A 63 2.15 -5.35 20.12
C CYS A 63 2.39 -4.37 18.97
N LEU A 64 2.31 -3.06 19.23
CA LEU A 64 2.52 -2.02 18.24
C LEU A 64 4.01 -1.85 17.92
N LYS A 65 4.93 -2.05 18.87
CA LYS A 65 6.38 -2.16 18.61
C LYS A 65 6.69 -3.43 17.83
N LEU A 66 6.02 -4.55 18.09
CA LEU A 66 6.22 -5.80 17.37
C LEU A 66 5.66 -5.70 15.95
N TRP A 67 4.51 -5.03 15.78
CA TRP A 67 3.92 -4.74 14.49
C TRP A 67 4.75 -3.71 13.70
N LEU A 68 5.17 -2.61 14.32
CA LEU A 68 6.06 -1.61 13.71
C LEU A 68 7.44 -2.19 13.41
N SER A 69 8.02 -3.04 14.28
CA SER A 69 9.32 -3.66 14.03
C SER A 69 9.21 -4.76 12.97
N LYS A 70 8.13 -5.54 12.93
CA LYS A 70 7.89 -6.54 11.88
C LYS A 70 7.63 -5.88 10.53
N THR A 71 6.89 -4.77 10.47
CA THR A 71 6.64 -4.01 9.24
C THR A 71 7.86 -3.20 8.79
N ARG A 72 8.64 -2.64 9.72
CA ARG A 72 9.87 -1.91 9.42
C ARG A 72 11.04 -2.82 9.07
N SER A 73 11.16 -3.98 9.73
CA SER A 73 12.19 -5.00 9.43
C SER A 73 11.95 -5.65 8.07
N TRP A 74 10.70 -5.88 7.71
CA TRP A 74 10.33 -6.50 6.43
C TRP A 74 10.64 -5.63 5.20
N TYR A 75 10.88 -4.32 5.38
CA TYR A 75 11.17 -3.39 4.28
C TYR A 75 12.43 -2.52 4.45
N HIS A 76 13.05 -2.46 5.63
CA HIS A 76 14.34 -1.82 5.83
C HIS A 76 15.50 -2.81 5.66
N GLY A 77 15.42 -3.63 4.60
CA GLY A 77 16.55 -4.39 4.04
C GLY A 77 17.46 -3.56 3.13
N GLU A 78 17.20 -2.26 2.96
CA GLU A 78 18.13 -1.33 2.31
C GLU A 78 18.91 -0.56 3.39
N LYS A 79 20.03 -1.14 3.82
CA LYS A 79 21.10 -0.33 4.39
C LYS A 79 21.54 0.65 3.32
N LYS A 80 21.59 1.95 3.67
CA LYS A 80 22.34 2.97 2.94
C LYS A 80 23.79 2.50 2.77
N THR A 81 24.09 1.88 1.63
CA THR A 81 25.45 1.74 1.14
C THR A 81 25.68 2.89 0.17
N LYS A 82 26.83 3.54 0.36
CA LYS A 82 27.24 4.76 -0.32
C LYS A 82 27.12 4.62 -1.84
N MET A 83 26.81 5.75 -2.48
CA MET A 83 27.07 6.02 -3.89
C MET A 83 28.41 5.37 -4.28
N GLY A 84 28.32 4.31 -5.05
CA GLY A 84 29.41 3.46 -5.47
C GLY A 84 28.94 2.79 -6.74
N ASP A 85 29.40 3.35 -7.86
CA ASP A 85 29.07 2.96 -9.21
C ASP A 85 29.20 1.43 -9.39
N ASN A 86 28.07 0.72 -9.42
CA ASN A 86 27.92 -0.67 -9.88
C ASN A 86 26.43 -1.04 -9.98
N GLU A 87 25.61 -0.17 -10.59
CA GLU A 87 24.20 -0.47 -10.95
C GLU A 87 24.11 -1.06 -12.38
N ALA A 88 24.85 -2.14 -12.63
CA ALA A 88 24.85 -2.84 -13.92
C ALA A 88 24.43 -4.31 -13.77
N GLU A 89 23.47 -4.60 -12.89
CA GLU A 89 22.68 -5.82 -12.98
C GLU A 89 21.26 -5.45 -13.38
N THR A 90 21.07 -5.38 -14.69
CA THR A 90 19.80 -5.25 -15.38
C THR A 90 18.92 -6.44 -15.02
N HIS A 91 18.11 -6.35 -13.96
CA HIS A 91 17.16 -7.38 -13.60
C HIS A 91 15.96 -7.38 -14.57
N SER A 92 16.19 -7.93 -15.77
CA SER A 92 15.21 -8.25 -16.82
C SER A 92 14.14 -9.29 -16.39
N TYR A 93 14.03 -9.60 -15.10
CA TYR A 93 13.26 -10.73 -14.56
C TYR A 93 11.81 -10.40 -14.21
N PHE A 94 11.43 -9.12 -14.22
CA PHE A 94 10.15 -8.65 -13.67
C PHE A 94 9.19 -8.23 -14.79
N ALA A 95 8.35 -9.15 -15.28
CA ALA A 95 7.31 -8.87 -16.29
C ALA A 95 7.78 -8.13 -17.55
N GLU A 96 9.03 -8.37 -17.98
CA GLU A 96 9.64 -7.85 -19.21
C GLU A 96 9.64 -8.92 -20.33
N SER A 97 8.56 -9.69 -20.36
CA SER A 97 8.37 -10.82 -21.26
C SER A 97 8.36 -10.37 -22.73
N THR A 98 9.18 -11.02 -23.57
CA THR A 98 9.11 -10.88 -25.04
C THR A 98 8.02 -11.76 -25.67
N HIS A 99 7.34 -12.59 -24.87
CA HIS A 99 6.36 -13.56 -25.33
C HIS A 99 4.97 -12.93 -25.38
N VAL A 100 4.20 -13.24 -26.43
CA VAL A 100 2.82 -12.76 -26.57
C VAL A 100 1.91 -13.49 -25.58
N HIS A 101 1.22 -12.72 -24.73
CA HIS A 101 0.28 -13.21 -23.73
C HIS A 101 -1.11 -13.43 -24.38
N SER A 102 -1.25 -14.54 -25.11
CA SER A 102 -2.51 -14.93 -25.77
C SER A 102 -2.76 -16.44 -25.69
N PRO A 103 -3.91 -16.90 -25.15
CA PRO A 103 -4.99 -16.10 -24.56
C PRO A 103 -4.62 -15.52 -23.19
N LYS A 104 -5.28 -14.44 -22.78
CA LYS A 104 -5.19 -13.94 -21.40
C LYS A 104 -5.88 -14.94 -20.45
N PRO A 105 -5.19 -15.48 -19.43
CA PRO A 105 -5.83 -16.37 -18.47
C PRO A 105 -6.93 -15.63 -17.69
N GLN A 106 -8.08 -16.29 -17.47
CA GLN A 106 -9.26 -15.67 -16.84
C GLN A 106 -9.05 -15.22 -15.39
N TYR A 107 -8.07 -15.81 -14.68
CA TYR A 107 -7.75 -15.46 -13.30
C TYR A 107 -6.83 -14.24 -13.17
N ILE A 108 -6.28 -13.71 -14.28
CA ILE A 108 -5.53 -12.45 -14.27
C ILE A 108 -6.51 -11.29 -14.22
N GLN A 109 -6.60 -10.62 -13.08
CA GLN A 109 -7.65 -9.64 -12.82
C GLN A 109 -7.35 -8.27 -13.41
N PHE A 110 -6.07 -7.89 -13.49
CA PHE A 110 -5.65 -6.56 -13.90
C PHE A 110 -5.00 -6.57 -15.28
N SER A 111 -4.93 -5.40 -15.91
CA SER A 111 -4.47 -5.22 -17.28
C SER A 111 -3.41 -4.13 -17.35
N VAL A 112 -2.51 -4.26 -18.31
CA VAL A 112 -1.48 -3.25 -18.60
C VAL A 112 -2.13 -1.89 -18.90
N GLY A 113 -1.55 -0.84 -18.34
CA GLY A 113 -2.03 0.54 -18.43
C GLY A 113 -3.00 0.95 -17.33
N GLN A 114 -3.50 0.04 -16.50
CA GLN A 114 -4.33 0.42 -15.35
C GLN A 114 -3.50 1.10 -14.24
N VAL A 115 -4.11 2.10 -13.60
CA VAL A 115 -3.52 2.82 -12.47
C VAL A 115 -3.93 2.14 -11.18
N ILE A 116 -2.97 1.99 -10.28
CA ILE A 116 -3.12 1.24 -9.04
C ILE A 116 -2.69 2.07 -7.83
N VAL A 117 -3.17 1.67 -6.66
CA VAL A 117 -2.62 2.00 -5.35
C VAL A 117 -2.19 0.72 -4.66
N HIS A 118 -0.97 0.70 -4.14
CA HIS A 118 -0.46 -0.41 -3.35
C HIS A 118 -1.17 -0.47 -2.00
N LYS A 119 -1.90 -1.55 -1.70
CA LYS A 119 -2.76 -1.65 -0.49
C LYS A 119 -2.00 -1.38 0.80
N ARG A 120 -0.77 -1.87 0.92
CA ARG A 120 0.03 -1.76 2.15
C ARG A 120 0.80 -0.46 2.28
N PHE A 121 1.15 0.18 1.17
CA PHE A 121 2.09 1.31 1.15
C PHE A 121 1.48 2.62 0.68
N GLY A 122 0.29 2.56 0.07
CA GLY A 122 -0.42 3.72 -0.41
C GLY A 122 0.20 4.41 -1.62
N TYR A 123 1.32 3.93 -2.17
CA TYR A 123 1.90 4.53 -3.38
C TYR A 123 1.04 4.21 -4.59
N SER A 124 0.92 5.20 -5.48
CA SER A 124 0.25 5.06 -6.78
C SER A 124 1.23 4.66 -7.90
N GLY A 125 0.74 3.98 -8.93
CA GLY A 125 1.56 3.64 -10.08
C GLY A 125 0.75 3.06 -11.24
N VAL A 126 1.40 2.74 -12.34
CA VAL A 126 0.77 2.12 -13.52
C VAL A 126 1.35 0.74 -13.77
N ILE A 127 0.48 -0.22 -14.10
CA ILE A 127 0.88 -1.58 -14.50
C ILE A 127 1.51 -1.52 -15.89
N VAL A 128 2.75 -1.97 -16.03
CA VAL A 128 3.44 -2.08 -17.34
C VAL A 128 3.58 -3.50 -17.86
N GLY A 129 3.33 -4.50 -17.00
CA GLY A 129 3.42 -5.90 -17.37
C GLY A 129 2.91 -6.79 -16.24
N TRP A 130 2.58 -8.02 -16.59
CA TRP A 130 2.20 -9.07 -15.64
C TRP A 130 2.80 -10.42 -16.02
N ASP A 131 3.06 -11.23 -15.01
CA ASP A 131 3.45 -12.63 -15.11
C ASP A 131 2.44 -13.50 -14.37
N VAL A 132 2.13 -14.66 -14.93
CA VAL A 132 1.18 -15.64 -14.37
C VAL A 132 1.62 -16.14 -12.98
N LYS A 133 2.92 -16.27 -12.79
CA LYS A 133 3.59 -16.62 -11.53
C LYS A 133 4.80 -15.71 -11.39
N ALA A 134 5.32 -15.57 -10.17
CA ALA A 134 6.55 -14.83 -9.98
C ALA A 134 7.70 -15.42 -10.82
N LYS A 135 8.31 -14.60 -11.69
CA LYS A 135 9.54 -14.96 -12.42
C LYS A 135 10.81 -14.41 -11.76
N ALA A 136 10.66 -13.77 -10.62
CA ALA A 136 11.79 -13.27 -9.84
C ALA A 136 12.65 -14.44 -9.34
N PRO A 137 13.99 -14.26 -9.20
CA PRO A 137 14.86 -15.24 -8.58
C PRO A 137 14.36 -15.63 -7.19
N GLU A 138 14.50 -16.91 -6.82
CA GLU A 138 14.02 -17.43 -5.53
C GLU A 138 14.64 -16.67 -4.34
N GLU A 139 15.91 -16.27 -4.44
CA GLU A 139 16.59 -15.44 -3.44
C GLU A 139 15.90 -14.08 -3.25
N TRP A 140 15.45 -13.46 -4.35
CA TRP A 140 14.70 -12.21 -4.30
C TRP A 140 13.34 -12.42 -3.64
N LEU A 141 12.65 -13.52 -3.96
CA LEU A 141 11.36 -13.86 -3.36
C LEU A 141 11.48 -14.12 -1.86
N GLN A 142 12.51 -14.84 -1.42
CA GLN A 142 12.79 -15.10 -0.01
C GLN A 142 13.15 -13.83 0.75
N HIS A 143 13.82 -12.88 0.09
CA HIS A 143 14.14 -11.59 0.67
C HIS A 143 12.90 -10.69 0.79
N ASN A 144 12.05 -10.65 -0.24
CA ASN A 144 10.90 -9.74 -0.31
C ASN A 144 9.64 -10.29 0.39
N TYR A 145 9.52 -11.61 0.56
CA TYR A 145 8.36 -12.25 1.19
C TYR A 145 8.76 -12.99 2.47
N PRO A 146 8.01 -12.86 3.57
CA PRO A 146 8.29 -13.60 4.78
C PRO A 146 8.02 -15.10 4.52
N PRO A 147 8.58 -16.01 5.32
CA PRO A 147 8.33 -17.44 5.19
C PRO A 147 6.84 -17.81 5.17
N ALA A 148 6.00 -17.04 5.87
CA ALA A 148 4.56 -17.23 5.94
C ALA A 148 3.78 -16.84 4.66
N LYS A 149 4.41 -16.18 3.69
CA LYS A 149 3.78 -15.76 2.42
C LYS A 149 4.56 -16.22 1.18
N GLN A 150 5.23 -17.35 1.29
CA GLN A 150 5.99 -17.93 0.17
C GLN A 150 5.09 -18.52 -0.92
N ASP A 151 3.83 -18.79 -0.59
CA ASP A 151 2.76 -19.17 -1.52
C ASP A 151 2.47 -18.10 -2.56
N LEU A 152 2.79 -16.83 -2.27
CA LEU A 152 2.61 -15.74 -3.22
C LEU A 152 3.35 -15.97 -4.53
N LYS A 153 4.48 -16.68 -4.54
CA LYS A 153 5.24 -16.94 -5.78
C LYS A 153 4.42 -17.62 -6.88
N ASP A 154 3.40 -18.38 -6.51
CA ASP A 154 2.50 -19.07 -7.43
C ASP A 154 1.28 -18.23 -7.87
N THR A 155 1.22 -16.97 -7.42
CA THR A 155 0.17 -16.00 -7.78
C THR A 155 0.61 -15.05 -8.90
N PRO A 156 -0.34 -14.43 -9.62
CA PRO A 156 -0.02 -13.41 -10.60
C PRO A 156 0.75 -12.24 -9.98
N HIS A 157 1.78 -11.80 -10.70
CA HIS A 157 2.62 -10.69 -10.29
C HIS A 157 2.66 -9.63 -11.36
N TYR A 158 2.75 -8.38 -10.91
CA TYR A 158 2.65 -7.20 -11.76
C TYR A 158 3.86 -6.32 -11.56
N ARG A 159 4.37 -5.79 -12.66
CA ARG A 159 5.38 -4.73 -12.64
C ARG A 159 4.70 -3.37 -12.73
N ILE A 160 5.08 -2.50 -11.81
CA ILE A 160 4.50 -1.17 -11.62
C ILE A 160 5.58 -0.12 -11.83
N LEU A 161 5.26 0.92 -12.62
CA LEU A 161 5.99 2.19 -12.58
C LEU A 161 5.38 3.06 -11.49
N ILE A 162 6.17 3.39 -10.48
CA ILE A 162 5.71 4.14 -9.30
C ILE A 162 5.63 5.63 -9.65
N ASN A 163 4.54 6.29 -9.28
CA ASN A 163 4.42 7.73 -9.47
C ASN A 163 5.50 8.46 -8.67
N LYS A 164 6.32 9.27 -9.34
CA LYS A 164 7.35 10.10 -8.71
C LYS A 164 6.79 11.00 -7.61
N ALA A 165 5.55 11.46 -7.77
CA ALA A 165 4.86 12.30 -6.80
C ALA A 165 4.70 11.63 -5.41
N ASN A 166 4.78 10.30 -5.32
CA ASN A 166 4.68 9.59 -4.04
C ASN A 166 5.93 9.77 -3.15
N GLY A 167 7.08 10.17 -3.70
CA GLY A 167 8.33 10.27 -2.93
C GLY A 167 8.81 8.94 -2.34
N PHE A 168 8.39 7.79 -2.88
CA PHE A 168 8.63 6.45 -2.33
C PHE A 168 10.09 5.96 -2.44
N GLY A 169 10.97 6.72 -3.09
CA GLY A 169 12.40 6.40 -3.25
C GLY A 169 12.72 5.33 -4.30
N LYS A 170 11.74 4.48 -4.67
CA LYS A 170 11.84 3.49 -5.75
C LYS A 170 11.11 3.97 -7.00
N SER A 171 11.67 3.67 -8.17
CA SER A 171 11.06 4.02 -9.46
C SER A 171 10.09 2.93 -9.95
N THR A 172 10.44 1.66 -9.70
CA THR A 172 9.65 0.50 -10.13
C THR A 172 9.41 -0.47 -8.97
N ALA A 173 8.32 -1.21 -9.03
CA ALA A 173 8.04 -2.31 -8.11
C ALA A 173 7.53 -3.55 -8.84
N TYR A 174 7.74 -4.71 -8.22
CA TYR A 174 7.18 -5.98 -8.63
C TYR A 174 6.38 -6.55 -7.47
N ILE A 175 5.06 -6.68 -7.64
CA ILE A 175 4.12 -6.92 -6.54
C ILE A 175 3.11 -8.01 -6.90
N PRO A 176 2.58 -8.74 -5.91
CA PRO A 176 1.57 -9.76 -6.15
C PRO A 176 0.19 -9.13 -6.34
N GLU A 177 -0.71 -9.83 -7.03
CA GLU A 177 -2.08 -9.38 -7.31
C GLU A 177 -2.85 -8.93 -6.05
N GLU A 178 -2.63 -9.61 -4.93
CA GLU A 178 -3.34 -9.32 -3.67
C GLU A 178 -3.08 -7.91 -3.13
N GLU A 179 -1.95 -7.28 -3.49
CA GLU A 179 -1.58 -5.94 -2.99
C GLU A 179 -2.03 -4.79 -3.90
N ILE A 180 -2.80 -5.09 -4.96
CA ILE A 180 -3.25 -4.11 -5.95
C ILE A 180 -4.68 -3.67 -5.70
N THR A 181 -4.91 -2.35 -5.77
CA THR A 181 -6.25 -1.75 -5.88
C THR A 181 -6.28 -0.82 -7.08
N ILE A 182 -7.23 -0.99 -7.99
CA ILE A 182 -7.39 -0.11 -9.16
C ILE A 182 -7.95 1.24 -8.74
N ILE A 183 -7.41 2.31 -9.30
CA ILE A 183 -7.96 3.67 -9.21
C ILE A 183 -8.08 4.28 -10.61
N MET A 184 -8.95 5.28 -10.75
CA MET A 184 -9.15 6.03 -12.00
C MET A 184 -8.95 7.52 -11.76
N GLY A 185 -8.70 8.29 -12.81
CA GLY A 185 -8.59 9.75 -12.74
C GLY A 185 -7.29 10.27 -12.12
N LEU A 186 -6.28 9.41 -11.90
CA LEU A 186 -4.95 9.82 -11.45
C LEU A 186 -3.93 9.58 -12.57
N GLU A 187 -3.29 10.67 -13.01
CA GLU A 187 -2.14 10.57 -13.90
C GLU A 187 -0.85 10.28 -13.12
N VAL A 188 -0.12 9.26 -13.57
CA VAL A 188 1.15 8.81 -13.05
C VAL A 188 2.30 9.52 -13.79
N HIS A 189 3.20 10.15 -13.02
CA HIS A 189 4.41 10.75 -13.55
C HIS A 189 5.62 9.85 -13.28
N HIS A 190 6.19 9.26 -14.34
CA HIS A 190 7.40 8.44 -14.29
C HIS A 190 8.28 8.70 -15.53
N PRO A 191 9.62 8.70 -15.41
CA PRO A 191 10.52 9.03 -16.54
C PRO A 191 10.30 8.10 -17.73
N ASP A 192 10.06 6.82 -17.46
CA ASP A 192 9.89 5.81 -18.50
C ASP A 192 8.46 5.72 -19.07
N MET A 193 7.53 6.60 -18.67
CA MET A 193 6.14 6.53 -19.15
C MET A 193 6.04 6.49 -20.68
N LYS A 194 6.83 7.30 -21.37
CA LYS A 194 6.83 7.40 -22.83
C LYS A 194 7.32 6.14 -23.54
N ALA A 195 8.09 5.29 -22.85
CA ALA A 195 8.56 4.03 -23.41
C ALA A 195 7.41 3.02 -23.53
N TYR A 196 6.47 3.02 -22.58
CA TYR A 196 5.38 2.04 -22.49
C TYR A 196 4.04 2.56 -23.02
N PHE A 197 3.76 3.86 -22.87
CA PHE A 197 2.45 4.43 -23.14
C PHE A 197 2.52 5.67 -24.04
N SER A 198 1.48 5.85 -24.87
CA SER A 198 1.34 7.00 -25.77
C SER A 198 0.45 8.11 -25.19
N GLY A 199 -0.43 7.78 -24.24
CA GLY A 199 -1.36 8.73 -23.63
C GLY A 199 -2.23 8.09 -22.55
N TYR A 200 -3.10 8.89 -21.94
CA TYR A 200 -4.07 8.45 -20.92
C TYR A 200 -5.49 8.72 -21.44
N ASP A 201 -6.38 7.73 -21.38
CA ASP A 201 -7.76 7.84 -21.89
C ASP A 201 -8.78 8.29 -20.81
N GLY A 202 -8.31 8.61 -19.60
CA GLY A 202 -9.14 8.94 -18.44
C GLY A 202 -9.46 7.74 -17.54
N SER A 203 -9.28 6.51 -18.04
CA SER A 203 -9.46 5.27 -17.28
C SER A 203 -8.15 4.49 -17.16
N LYS A 204 -7.43 4.30 -18.28
CA LYS A 204 -6.16 3.59 -18.39
C LYS A 204 -5.21 4.26 -19.38
N TYR A 205 -3.95 3.88 -19.32
CA TYR A 205 -2.94 4.30 -20.28
C TYR A 205 -3.03 3.50 -21.58
N ILE A 206 -2.91 4.20 -22.70
CA ILE A 206 -2.88 3.62 -24.03
C ILE A 206 -1.47 3.07 -24.28
N MET A 207 -1.38 1.75 -24.45
CA MET A 207 -0.14 1.05 -24.72
C MET A 207 0.50 1.49 -26.04
N GLN A 208 1.82 1.60 -26.06
CA GLN A 208 2.59 1.68 -27.30
C GLN A 208 2.38 0.42 -28.16
N PRO A 209 2.54 0.51 -29.50
CA PRO A 209 2.28 -0.62 -30.40
C PRO A 209 3.05 -1.90 -30.04
N TRP A 210 4.29 -1.76 -29.59
CA TRP A 210 5.13 -2.90 -29.20
C TRP A 210 4.59 -3.61 -27.95
N LEU A 211 4.11 -2.85 -26.97
CA LEU A 211 3.55 -3.39 -25.72
C LEU A 211 2.18 -4.02 -25.97
N LYS A 212 1.37 -3.40 -26.83
CA LYS A 212 0.08 -3.97 -27.27
C LYS A 212 0.26 -5.29 -28.03
N LYS A 213 1.37 -5.48 -28.76
CA LYS A 213 1.70 -6.75 -29.41
C LYS A 213 1.99 -7.86 -28.40
N ILE A 214 2.58 -7.52 -27.25
CA ILE A 214 2.86 -8.46 -26.15
C ILE A 214 1.58 -8.76 -25.36
N TYR A 215 0.75 -7.75 -25.11
CA TYR A 215 -0.51 -7.86 -24.36
C TYR A 215 -1.74 -7.51 -25.23
N PRO A 216 -2.08 -8.35 -26.23
CA PRO A 216 -3.13 -8.03 -27.20
C PRO A 216 -4.54 -7.95 -26.59
N HIS A 217 -4.77 -8.63 -25.47
CA HIS A 217 -6.08 -8.75 -24.81
C HIS A 217 -6.28 -7.78 -23.62
N ASP A 218 -5.33 -6.87 -23.39
CA ASP A 218 -5.36 -5.85 -22.31
C ASP A 218 -5.90 -4.48 -22.75
#